data_AF-H3KDW9-F1
#
_entry.id   AF-H3KDW9-F1
#
_cell.length_a   1.000
_cell.length_b   1.000
_cell.length_c   1.000
_cell.angle_alpha   90.00
_cell.angle_beta   90.00
_cell.angle_gamma   90.00
#
_symmetry.space_group_name_H-M   'P 1'
#
loop_
_entity.id
_entity.type
_entity.pdbx_description
1 polymer ?
#
loop_
_entity_poly.entity_id
_entity_poly.type
_entity_poly.pdbx_seq_one_letter_code
_entity_poly.pdbx_strand_id
1 'polypeptide(L)'
;MTNNTQTTPVSLGTDELEALLADTVRKVLKNLLDVRAGTLTADEAAERDDAAVRSIARILMNEDERFAVTLPACGPQLVADMRENIPALFRDQPAEAAENPRAAMVHAARVFQRETYTMLRACLSQGECDEGDEKLAECFEGFCSVWLVRFTGGRLRN
;
A
#
# COMPACT_ATOMS: atom_id res chain seq x y z
N MET A 1 -13.75 -6.07 36.86
CA MET A 1 -14.42 -6.43 35.59
C MET A 1 -13.63 -5.78 34.46
N THR A 2 -12.65 -6.48 33.91
CA THR A 2 -11.91 -6.02 32.73
C THR A 2 -12.57 -6.66 31.53
N ASN A 3 -13.38 -5.88 30.80
CA ASN A 3 -13.89 -6.29 29.49
C ASN A 3 -12.70 -6.29 28.54
N ASN A 4 -12.02 -7.43 28.46
CA ASN A 4 -11.03 -7.70 27.44
C ASN A 4 -11.82 -8.06 26.17
N THR A 5 -12.22 -7.05 25.40
CA THR A 5 -12.70 -7.26 24.03
C THR A 5 -11.51 -7.76 23.24
N GLN A 6 -11.30 -9.07 23.27
CA GLN A 6 -10.35 -9.75 22.41
C GLN A 6 -10.93 -9.66 21.00
N THR A 7 -10.59 -8.56 20.31
CA THR A 7 -10.97 -8.36 18.91
C THR A 7 -10.28 -9.45 18.11
N THR A 8 -11.05 -10.34 17.50
CA THR A 8 -10.51 -11.39 16.64
C THR A 8 -9.71 -10.73 15.51
N PRO A 9 -8.46 -11.16 15.25
CA PRO A 9 -7.67 -10.62 14.16
C PRO A 9 -8.41 -10.77 12.82
N VAL A 10 -8.31 -9.75 11.98
CA VAL A 10 -8.87 -9.77 10.63
C VAL A 10 -8.01 -10.68 9.76
N SER A 11 -8.60 -11.68 9.11
CA SER A 11 -7.88 -12.52 8.14
C SER A 11 -7.43 -11.64 6.97
N LEU A 12 -6.15 -11.67 6.64
CA LEU A 12 -5.59 -10.96 5.49
C LEU A 12 -5.13 -11.97 4.44
N GLY A 13 -6.06 -12.34 3.56
CA GLY A 13 -5.77 -13.06 2.33
C GLY A 13 -5.53 -12.10 1.16
N THR A 14 -5.47 -12.66 -0.05
CA THR A 14 -5.23 -11.89 -1.28
C THR A 14 -6.34 -10.87 -1.54
N ASP A 15 -7.59 -11.23 -1.34
CA ASP A 15 -8.75 -10.37 -1.59
C ASP A 15 -8.81 -9.22 -0.57
N GLU A 16 -8.53 -9.50 0.70
CA GLU A 16 -8.45 -8.46 1.73
C GLU A 16 -7.25 -7.53 1.52
N LEU A 17 -6.12 -8.06 1.02
CA LEU A 17 -4.98 -7.24 0.62
C LEU A 17 -5.34 -6.32 -0.55
N GLU A 18 -6.03 -6.82 -1.57
CA GLU A 18 -6.51 -6.02 -2.70
C GLU A 18 -7.43 -4.88 -2.23
N ALA A 19 -8.37 -5.18 -1.33
CA ALA A 19 -9.25 -4.19 -0.72
C ALA A 19 -8.47 -3.15 0.10
N LEU A 20 -7.45 -3.56 0.86
CA LEU A 20 -6.57 -2.67 1.63
C LEU A 20 -5.79 -1.71 0.72
N LEU A 21 -5.28 -2.19 -0.41
CA LEU A 21 -4.58 -1.36 -1.40
C LEU A 21 -5.52 -0.33 -2.02
N ALA A 22 -6.72 -0.77 -2.44
CA ALA A 22 -7.72 0.12 -3.03
C ALA A 22 -8.19 1.20 -2.03
N ASP A 23 -8.40 0.83 -0.76
CA ASP A 23 -8.73 1.79 0.30
C ASP A 23 -7.58 2.78 0.54
N THR A 24 -6.32 2.33 0.49
CA THR A 24 -5.16 3.22 0.62
C THR A 24 -5.10 4.22 -0.53
N VAL A 25 -5.31 3.77 -1.78
CA VAL A 25 -5.33 4.65 -2.95
C VAL A 25 -6.44 5.71 -2.83
N ARG A 26 -7.65 5.29 -2.41
CA ARG A 26 -8.76 6.21 -2.15
C ARG A 26 -8.43 7.24 -1.07
N LYS A 27 -7.75 6.84 0.01
CA LYS A 27 -7.31 7.76 1.06
C LYS A 27 -6.28 8.78 0.55
N VAL A 28 -5.35 8.37 -0.31
CA VAL A 28 -4.39 9.30 -0.94
C VAL A 28 -5.11 10.28 -1.86
N LEU A 29 -6.07 9.82 -2.67
CA LEU A 29 -6.93 10.71 -3.47
C LEU A 29 -7.65 11.73 -2.57
N LYS A 30 -8.28 11.25 -1.50
CA LYS A 30 -8.98 12.12 -0.57
C LYS A 30 -8.05 13.18 0.04
N ASN A 31 -6.85 12.78 0.48
CA ASN A 31 -5.85 13.71 0.99
C ASN A 31 -5.49 14.77 -0.07
N LEU A 32 -5.29 14.38 -1.33
CA LEU A 32 -5.04 15.32 -2.44
C LEU A 32 -6.19 16.31 -2.66
N LEU A 33 -7.43 15.84 -2.62
CA LEU A 33 -8.61 16.68 -2.80
C LEU A 33 -8.82 17.64 -1.61
N ASP A 34 -8.63 17.16 -0.38
CA ASP A 34 -8.71 17.98 0.83
C ASP A 34 -7.62 19.07 0.85
N VAL A 35 -6.40 18.76 0.38
CA VAL A 35 -5.34 19.76 0.19
C VAL A 35 -5.73 20.79 -0.88
N ARG A 36 -6.28 20.35 -2.02
CA ARG A 36 -6.78 21.25 -3.07
C ARG A 36 -7.90 22.16 -2.57
N ALA A 37 -8.76 21.65 -1.69
CA ALA A 37 -9.85 22.39 -1.07
C ALA A 37 -9.39 23.30 0.10
N GLY A 38 -8.14 23.19 0.54
CA GLY A 38 -7.61 23.94 1.68
C GLY A 38 -8.12 23.47 3.04
N THR A 39 -8.72 22.28 3.12
CA THR A 39 -9.23 21.68 4.36
C THR A 39 -8.19 20.78 5.05
N LEU A 40 -7.06 20.52 4.38
CA LEU A 40 -5.90 19.79 4.89
C LEU A 40 -4.62 20.47 4.39
N THR A 41 -3.58 20.55 5.22
CA THR A 41 -2.28 21.05 4.75
C THR A 41 -1.48 19.96 4.03
N ALA A 42 -0.53 20.37 3.18
CA ALA A 42 0.34 19.42 2.47
C ALA A 42 1.20 18.58 3.45
N ASP A 43 1.63 19.17 4.57
CA ASP A 43 2.42 18.47 5.58
C ASP A 43 1.58 17.43 6.33
N GLU A 44 0.35 17.77 6.72
CA GLU A 44 -0.56 16.80 7.36
C GLU A 44 -0.93 15.65 6.41
N ALA A 45 -1.14 15.94 5.12
CA ALA A 45 -1.35 14.91 4.12
C ALA A 45 -0.14 13.98 4.01
N ALA A 46 1.06 14.54 3.94
CA ALA A 46 2.30 13.78 3.89
C ALA A 46 2.48 12.89 5.13
N GLU A 47 2.18 13.39 6.34
CA GLU A 47 2.27 12.60 7.57
C GLU A 47 1.30 11.41 7.59
N ARG A 48 0.05 11.62 7.16
CA ARG A 48 -0.97 10.56 7.04
C ARG A 48 -0.52 9.47 6.06
N ASP A 49 0.02 9.91 4.94
CA ASP A 49 0.54 9.07 3.88
C ASP A 49 1.74 8.25 4.35
N ASP A 50 2.67 8.87 5.07
CA ASP A 50 3.85 8.21 5.64
C ASP A 50 3.44 7.18 6.71
N ALA A 51 2.38 7.47 7.47
CA ALA A 51 1.79 6.52 8.42
C ALA A 51 1.15 5.32 7.70
N ALA A 52 0.47 5.54 6.57
CA ALA A 52 -0.10 4.46 5.75
C ALA A 52 1.01 3.54 5.20
N VAL A 53 2.10 4.10 4.69
CA VAL A 53 3.29 3.35 4.26
C VAL A 53 3.83 2.45 5.37
N ARG A 54 4.02 3.00 6.57
CA ARG A 54 4.49 2.24 7.73
C ARG A 54 3.50 1.16 8.14
N SER A 55 2.20 1.42 8.06
CA SER A 55 1.16 0.45 8.37
C SER A 55 1.17 -0.73 7.39
N ILE A 56 1.20 -0.46 6.08
CA ILE A 56 1.27 -1.52 5.05
C ILE A 56 2.52 -2.38 5.27
N ALA A 57 3.67 -1.74 5.49
CA ALA A 57 4.91 -2.47 5.70
C ALA A 57 4.84 -3.38 6.93
N ARG A 58 4.29 -2.89 8.05
CA ARG A 58 4.10 -3.71 9.26
C ARG A 58 3.16 -4.88 9.02
N ILE A 59 2.04 -4.66 8.34
CA ILE A 59 1.07 -5.71 8.01
C ILE A 59 1.74 -6.81 7.16
N LEU A 60 2.41 -6.43 6.07
CA LEU A 60 3.08 -7.38 5.18
C LEU A 60 4.29 -8.05 5.82
N MET A 61 4.93 -7.41 6.80
CA MET A 61 5.96 -8.02 7.63
C MET A 61 5.41 -8.94 8.73
N ASN A 62 4.08 -9.10 8.84
CA ASN A 62 3.39 -9.84 9.90
C ASN A 62 3.71 -9.30 11.31
N GLU A 63 3.85 -7.98 11.44
CA GLU A 63 4.15 -7.23 12.68
C GLU A 63 2.93 -6.47 13.23
N ASP A 64 1.74 -6.74 12.71
CA ASP A 64 0.48 -6.10 13.12
C ASP A 64 -0.53 -7.14 13.60
N GLU A 65 -0.63 -7.28 14.93
CA GLU A 65 -1.46 -8.28 15.61
C GLU A 65 -2.96 -8.15 15.32
N ARG A 66 -3.40 -7.03 14.73
CA ARG A 66 -4.79 -6.85 14.27
C ARG A 66 -5.12 -7.72 13.05
N PHE A 67 -4.11 -8.25 12.37
CA PHE A 67 -4.27 -9.07 11.18
C PHE A 67 -3.71 -10.48 11.40
N ALA A 68 -4.46 -11.48 10.95
CA ALA A 68 -3.97 -12.84 10.76
C ALA A 68 -3.64 -13.01 9.28
N VAL A 69 -2.37 -12.89 8.92
CA VAL A 69 -1.93 -12.94 7.51
C VAL A 69 -1.97 -14.37 6.99
N THR A 70 -2.74 -14.60 5.93
CA THR A 70 -2.91 -15.91 5.26
C THR A 70 -2.33 -15.93 3.85
N LEU A 71 -1.60 -14.88 3.47
CA LEU A 71 -0.88 -14.78 2.20
C LEU A 71 0.15 -15.90 2.03
N PRO A 72 0.45 -16.31 0.78
CA PRO A 72 1.44 -17.37 0.51
C PRO A 72 2.84 -17.07 1.07
N ALA A 73 3.20 -15.79 1.18
CA ALA A 73 4.41 -15.32 1.81
C ALA A 73 4.14 -14.00 2.57
N CYS A 74 4.83 -13.81 3.69
CA CYS A 74 4.87 -12.58 4.46
C CYS A 74 6.25 -12.43 5.13
N GLY A 75 6.51 -11.30 5.79
CA GLY A 75 7.76 -11.11 6.52
C GLY A 75 9.00 -11.08 5.61
N PRO A 76 10.17 -11.48 6.12
CA PRO A 76 11.40 -11.54 5.35
C PRO A 76 11.32 -12.41 4.09
N GLN A 77 10.51 -13.48 4.11
CA GLN A 77 10.35 -14.35 2.94
C GLN A 77 9.69 -13.60 1.78
N LEU A 78 8.66 -12.80 2.06
CA LEU A 78 8.01 -11.98 1.03
C LEU A 78 9.01 -10.99 0.41
N VAL A 79 9.88 -10.37 1.21
CA VAL A 79 10.93 -9.48 0.70
C VAL A 79 11.90 -10.22 -0.22
N ALA A 80 12.30 -11.45 0.14
CA ALA A 80 13.17 -12.27 -0.69
C ALA A 80 12.50 -12.57 -2.04
N ASP A 81 11.24 -12.99 -2.04
CA ASP A 81 10.45 -13.25 -3.25
C ASP A 81 10.35 -11.99 -4.14
N MET A 82 10.06 -10.83 -3.54
CA MET A 82 9.97 -9.56 -4.27
C MET A 82 11.30 -9.19 -4.92
N ARG A 83 12.43 -9.44 -4.25
CA ARG A 83 13.76 -9.15 -4.80
C ARG A 83 14.11 -10.06 -5.96
N GLU A 84 13.77 -11.33 -5.86
CA GLU A 84 13.99 -12.32 -6.91
C GLU A 84 13.13 -12.03 -8.13
N ASN A 85 11.82 -11.84 -7.93
CA ASN A 85 10.85 -11.77 -9.01
C ASN A 85 10.66 -10.35 -9.57
N ILE A 86 10.96 -9.32 -8.76
CA ILE A 86 10.68 -7.91 -9.07
C ILE A 86 11.86 -7.02 -8.64
N PRO A 87 13.10 -7.31 -9.09
CA PRO A 87 14.31 -6.60 -8.63
C PRO A 87 14.27 -5.09 -8.91
N ALA A 88 13.52 -4.67 -9.94
CA ALA A 88 13.34 -3.25 -10.27
C ALA A 88 12.72 -2.43 -9.12
N LEU A 89 11.94 -3.07 -8.23
CA LEU A 89 11.32 -2.41 -7.08
C LEU A 89 12.34 -1.92 -6.04
N PHE A 90 13.55 -2.49 -6.03
CA PHE A 90 14.60 -2.19 -5.05
C PHE A 90 15.81 -1.48 -5.66
N ARG A 91 15.73 -1.04 -6.93
CA ARG A 91 16.86 -0.44 -7.65
C ARG A 91 17.43 0.80 -6.94
N ASP A 92 16.55 1.63 -6.40
CA ASP A 92 16.90 2.90 -5.74
C ASP A 92 16.87 2.76 -4.20
N GLN A 93 16.99 1.53 -3.70
CA GLN A 93 16.95 1.26 -2.28
C GLN A 93 18.26 1.73 -1.59
N PRO A 94 18.18 2.46 -0.45
CA PRO A 94 19.37 2.77 0.35
C PRO A 94 20.09 1.51 0.81
N ALA A 95 21.43 1.53 0.85
CA ALA A 95 22.25 0.36 1.21
C ALA A 95 21.89 -0.20 2.59
N GLU A 96 21.64 0.67 3.58
CA GLU A 96 21.19 0.28 4.93
C GLU A 96 19.86 -0.51 4.94
N ALA A 97 18.99 -0.29 3.96
CA ALA A 97 17.73 -1.00 3.83
C ALA A 97 17.91 -2.33 3.07
N ALA A 98 19.00 -2.51 2.31
CA ALA A 98 19.26 -3.74 1.58
C ALA A 98 19.45 -4.94 2.53
N GLU A 99 20.03 -4.73 3.70
CA GLU A 99 20.28 -5.79 4.68
C GLU A 99 19.11 -6.01 5.68
N ASN A 100 18.17 -5.05 5.76
CA ASN A 100 17.06 -5.10 6.69
C ASN A 100 15.72 -5.33 5.96
N PRO A 101 15.10 -6.52 6.06
CA PRO A 101 13.84 -6.83 5.38
C PRO A 101 12.71 -5.84 5.70
N ARG A 102 12.63 -5.35 6.94
CA ARG A 102 11.63 -4.36 7.33
C ARG A 102 11.84 -3.04 6.62
N ALA A 103 13.08 -2.56 6.54
CA ALA A 103 13.41 -1.35 5.80
C ALA A 103 13.18 -1.52 4.29
N ALA A 104 13.41 -2.72 3.76
CA ALA A 104 13.07 -3.08 2.38
C ALA A 104 11.57 -3.07 2.10
N MET A 105 10.76 -3.60 3.02
CA MET A 105 9.31 -3.54 2.89
C MET A 105 8.79 -2.11 2.97
N VAL A 106 9.35 -1.27 3.87
CA VAL A 106 9.04 0.17 3.91
C VAL A 106 9.41 0.85 2.60
N HIS A 107 10.55 0.52 2.00
CA HIS A 107 10.93 1.04 0.68
C HIS A 107 9.91 0.64 -0.39
N ALA A 108 9.52 -0.64 -0.47
CA ALA A 108 8.50 -1.10 -1.41
C ALA A 108 7.16 -0.37 -1.22
N ALA A 109 6.71 -0.17 0.01
CA ALA A 109 5.50 0.60 0.33
C ALA A 109 5.62 2.08 -0.06
N ARG A 110 6.81 2.69 0.05
CA ARG A 110 7.07 4.06 -0.45
C ARG A 110 7.00 4.13 -1.97
N VAL A 111 7.50 3.11 -2.67
CA VAL A 111 7.39 3.04 -4.14
C VAL A 111 5.91 2.93 -4.54
N PHE A 112 5.11 2.11 -3.85
CA PHE A 112 3.65 2.06 -4.03
C PHE A 112 3.02 3.44 -3.91
N GLN A 113 3.27 4.15 -2.81
CA GLN A 113 2.72 5.48 -2.61
C GLN A 113 3.14 6.47 -3.69
N ARG A 114 4.41 6.47 -4.09
CA ARG A 114 4.91 7.34 -5.17
C ARG A 114 4.21 7.05 -6.50
N GLU A 115 4.02 5.78 -6.83
CA GLU A 115 3.31 5.38 -8.05
C GLU A 115 1.82 5.73 -7.96
N THR A 116 1.19 5.63 -6.78
CA THR A 116 -0.18 6.11 -6.53
C THR A 116 -0.28 7.61 -6.85
N TYR A 117 0.62 8.44 -6.34
CA TYR A 117 0.66 9.87 -6.67
C TYR A 117 0.86 10.14 -8.16
N THR A 118 1.72 9.36 -8.81
CA THR A 118 1.99 9.50 -10.26
C THR A 118 0.74 9.19 -11.07
N MET A 119 0.08 8.07 -10.77
CA MET A 119 -1.19 7.67 -11.37
C MET A 119 -2.27 8.73 -11.13
N LEU A 120 -2.49 9.15 -9.89
CA LEU A 120 -3.53 10.13 -9.55
C LEU A 120 -3.31 11.48 -10.24
N ARG A 121 -2.07 11.97 -10.30
CA ARG A 121 -1.74 13.21 -11.03
C ARG A 121 -2.02 13.07 -12.52
N ALA A 122 -1.70 11.91 -13.12
CA ALA A 122 -2.00 11.65 -14.52
C ALA A 122 -3.51 11.68 -14.77
N CYS A 123 -4.32 10.99 -13.94
CA CYS A 123 -5.77 11.01 -14.03
C CYS A 123 -6.34 12.43 -13.89
N LEU A 124 -5.95 13.15 -12.84
CA LEU A 124 -6.42 14.53 -12.57
C LEU A 124 -5.99 15.53 -13.65
N SER A 125 -4.90 15.28 -14.37
CA SER A 125 -4.47 16.14 -15.48
C SER A 125 -5.34 15.99 -16.74
N GLN A 126 -6.09 14.89 -16.86
CA GLN A 126 -6.98 14.62 -17.99
C GLN A 126 -8.40 15.20 -17.81
N GLY A 127 -8.72 15.76 -16.64
CA GLY A 127 -10.02 16.38 -16.33
C GLY A 127 -10.32 16.44 -14.83
N GLU A 128 -11.44 17.06 -14.43
CA GLU A 128 -11.92 16.99 -13.05
C GLU A 128 -12.46 15.59 -12.75
N CYS A 129 -11.57 14.74 -12.28
CA CYS A 129 -11.92 13.44 -11.74
C CYS A 129 -12.39 13.60 -10.29
N ASP A 130 -13.67 13.32 -10.04
CA ASP A 130 -14.23 13.23 -8.69
C ASP A 130 -14.17 11.79 -8.16
N GLU A 131 -14.54 11.57 -6.89
CA GLU A 131 -14.52 10.23 -6.25
C GLU A 131 -15.48 9.23 -6.92
N GLY A 132 -16.39 9.68 -7.79
CA GLY A 132 -17.39 8.86 -8.50
C GLY A 132 -17.06 8.56 -9.96
N ASP A 133 -15.92 9.03 -10.47
CA ASP A 133 -15.54 8.85 -11.87
C ASP A 133 -15.17 7.39 -12.17
N GLU A 134 -15.94 6.75 -13.07
CA GLU A 134 -15.71 5.38 -13.53
C GLU A 134 -14.29 5.17 -14.08
N LYS A 135 -13.70 6.19 -14.71
CA LYS A 135 -12.32 6.10 -15.21
C LYS A 135 -11.31 6.03 -14.07
N LEU A 136 -11.58 6.68 -12.94
CA LEU A 136 -10.75 6.52 -11.75
C LEU A 136 -10.87 5.12 -11.18
N ALA A 137 -12.10 4.57 -11.15
CA ALA A 137 -12.34 3.23 -10.65
C ALA A 137 -11.56 2.18 -11.48
N GLU A 138 -11.61 2.27 -12.81
CA GLU A 138 -10.84 1.39 -13.70
C GLU A 138 -9.32 1.55 -13.52
N CYS A 139 -8.83 2.79 -13.39
CA CYS A 139 -7.42 3.05 -13.12
C CYS A 139 -6.99 2.44 -11.77
N PHE A 140 -7.85 2.53 -10.74
CA PHE A 140 -7.57 2.01 -9.41
C PHE A 140 -7.53 0.50 -9.43
N GLU A 141 -8.48 -0.14 -10.09
CA GLU A 141 -8.54 -1.60 -10.21
C GLU A 141 -7.26 -2.13 -10.87
N GLY A 142 -6.93 -1.64 -12.07
CA GLY A 142 -5.72 -2.06 -12.78
C GLY A 142 -4.42 -1.80 -11.98
N PHE A 143 -4.34 -0.65 -11.31
CA PHE A 143 -3.20 -0.31 -10.46
C PHE A 143 -3.09 -1.22 -9.23
N CYS A 144 -4.21 -1.47 -8.55
CA CYS A 144 -4.25 -2.33 -7.37
C CYS A 144 -3.95 -3.78 -7.72
N SER A 145 -4.43 -4.30 -8.87
CA SER A 145 -4.09 -5.64 -9.32
C SER A 145 -2.59 -5.81 -9.59
N VAL A 146 -1.93 -4.80 -10.20
CA VAL A 146 -0.47 -4.83 -10.39
C VAL A 146 0.25 -4.84 -9.05
N TRP A 147 -0.17 -4.01 -8.10
CA TRP A 147 0.47 -3.92 -6.79
C TRP A 147 0.16 -5.10 -5.87
N LEU A 148 -0.98 -5.74 -6.05
CA LEU A 148 -1.32 -6.99 -5.39
C LEU A 148 -0.30 -8.06 -5.76
N VAL A 149 -0.03 -8.25 -7.07
CA VAL A 149 1.00 -9.19 -7.54
C VAL A 149 2.37 -8.86 -6.96
N ARG A 150 2.72 -7.57 -6.84
CA ARG A 150 3.99 -7.16 -6.25
C ARG A 150 4.06 -7.48 -4.76
N PHE A 151 3.01 -7.21 -4.00
CA PHE A 151 2.93 -7.48 -2.57
C PHE A 151 2.61 -8.94 -2.22
N THR A 152 2.41 -9.81 -3.21
CA THR A 152 2.43 -11.28 -3.05
C THR A 152 3.74 -11.90 -3.56
N GLY A 153 4.78 -11.09 -3.77
CA GLY A 153 6.11 -11.57 -4.15
C GLY A 153 6.23 -11.95 -5.62
N GLY A 154 5.40 -11.39 -6.50
CA GLY A 154 5.36 -11.73 -7.93
C GLY A 154 4.59 -13.02 -8.23
N ARG A 155 3.96 -13.64 -7.23
CA ARG A 155 3.15 -14.84 -7.38
C ARG A 155 1.71 -14.42 -7.73
N LEU A 156 1.26 -14.72 -8.94
CA LEU A 156 -0.15 -14.56 -9.34
C LEU A 156 -1.04 -15.55 -8.58
N ARG A 157 -2.32 -15.20 -8.39
CA ARG A 157 -3.38 -16.13 -7.95
C ARG A 157 -3.30 -17.37 -8.87
N ASN A 158 -2.95 -18.54 -8.31
CA ASN A 158 -3.18 -19.82 -8.98
C ASN A 158 -4.67 -20.14 -8.95
#